data_AF-A0ABD0RWI8-F1
#
_entry.id   AF-A0ABD0RWI8-F1
#
_cell.length_a   1.000
_cell.length_b   1.000
_cell.length_c   1.000
_cell.angle_alpha   90.00
_cell.angle_beta   90.00
_cell.angle_gamma   90.00
#
_symmetry.space_group_name_H-M   'P 1'
#
loop_
_entity.id
_entity.type
_entity.pdbx_description
1 polymer ?
#
loop_
_entity_poly.entity_id
_entity_poly.type
_entity_poly.pdbx_seq_one_letter_code
_entity_poly.pdbx_strand_id
1 'polypeptide(L)'
;QYHSLEATAYAVLALVKTKDFDKAGEAVHWLGRQQSHYGGSGTTQATIMVFQAMAEYRTQVKDQQNFNLDVELSVAGNSAPTRYTIKKDNAHLTWSHK
;
A
#
# COMPACT_ATOMS: atom_id res chain seq x y z
N GLN A 1 5.91 11.76 -20.07
CA GLN A 1 4.58 11.34 -19.55
C GLN A 1 4.58 11.41 -18.01
N TYR A 2 4.86 12.58 -17.42
CA TYR A 2 4.94 12.75 -15.96
C TYR A 2 3.69 13.41 -15.35
N HIS A 3 2.91 14.11 -16.17
CA HIS A 3 1.65 14.74 -15.75
C HIS A 3 0.62 13.74 -15.23
N SER A 4 0.63 12.50 -15.72
CA SER A 4 -0.26 11.45 -15.25
C SER A 4 0.05 11.01 -13.81
N LEU A 5 1.33 11.02 -13.40
CA LEU A 5 1.73 10.68 -12.03
C LEU A 5 1.27 11.76 -11.04
N GLU A 6 1.50 13.02 -11.41
CA GLU A 6 1.08 14.17 -10.61
C GLU A 6 -0.45 14.25 -10.48
N ALA A 7 -1.19 14.08 -11.59
CA ALA A 7 -2.65 14.07 -11.58
C ALA A 7 -3.21 12.95 -10.68
N THR A 8 -2.65 11.74 -10.76
CA THR A 8 -3.06 10.63 -9.90
C THR A 8 -2.71 10.89 -8.43
N ALA A 9 -1.57 11.53 -8.14
CA ALA A 9 -1.22 11.92 -6.77
C ALA A 9 -2.22 12.94 -6.18
N TYR A 10 -2.63 13.95 -6.97
CA TYR A 10 -3.69 14.86 -6.54
C TYR A 10 -5.04 14.17 -6.36
N ALA A 11 -5.38 13.20 -7.23
CA ALA A 11 -6.59 12.40 -7.07
C ALA A 11 -6.56 11.59 -5.76
N VAL A 12 -5.42 10.98 -5.40
CA VAL A 12 -5.26 10.29 -4.11
C VAL A 12 -5.47 11.25 -2.94
N LEU A 13 -4.87 12.45 -2.97
CA LEU A 13 -5.08 13.44 -1.92
C LEU A 13 -6.55 13.87 -1.79
N ALA A 14 -7.25 14.04 -2.91
CA ALA A 14 -8.67 14.37 -2.91
C ALA A 14 -9.52 13.23 -2.31
N LEU A 15 -9.27 11.98 -2.71
CA LEU A 15 -9.96 10.80 -2.20
C LEU A 15 -9.73 10.59 -0.70
N VAL A 16 -8.50 10.80 -0.24
CA VAL A 16 -8.14 10.78 1.18
C VAL A 16 -8.88 11.86 1.96
N LYS A 17 -8.97 13.09 1.42
CA LYS A 17 -9.75 14.18 2.05
C LYS A 17 -11.25 13.87 2.12
N THR A 18 -11.81 13.21 1.11
CA THR A 18 -13.22 12.78 1.12
C THR A 18 -13.44 11.47 1.88
N LYS A 19 -12.41 10.90 2.50
CA LYS A 19 -12.44 9.63 3.25
C LYS A 19 -12.87 8.41 2.41
N ASP A 20 -12.66 8.46 1.09
CA ASP A 20 -12.91 7.35 0.16
C ASP A 20 -11.62 6.51 0.03
N PHE A 21 -11.33 5.75 1.09
CA PHE A 21 -10.05 5.03 1.21
C PHE A 21 -9.95 3.83 0.28
N ASP A 22 -11.06 3.20 -0.09
CA ASP A 22 -11.05 2.05 -0.99
C ASP A 22 -10.54 2.47 -2.37
N LYS A 23 -11.09 3.56 -2.94
CA LYS A 23 -10.63 4.10 -4.22
C LYS A 23 -9.24 4.72 -4.12
N ALA A 24 -8.93 5.38 -3.00
CA ALA A 24 -7.57 5.91 -2.78
C ALA A 24 -6.53 4.77 -2.75
N GLY A 25 -6.89 3.62 -2.20
CA GLY A 25 -6.03 2.43 -2.13
C GLY A 25 -5.68 1.89 -3.52
N GLU A 26 -6.63 1.81 -4.44
CA GLU A 26 -6.38 1.40 -5.82
C GLU A 26 -5.39 2.34 -6.53
N ALA A 27 -5.59 3.65 -6.38
CA ALA A 27 -4.72 4.65 -6.97
C ALA A 27 -3.31 4.64 -6.36
N VAL A 28 -3.19 4.43 -5.04
CA VAL A 28 -1.90 4.25 -4.36
C VAL A 28 -1.17 2.98 -4.83
N HIS A 29 -1.90 1.88 -5.02
CA HIS A 29 -1.32 0.64 -5.54
C HIS A 29 -0.81 0.81 -6.98
N TRP A 30 -1.56 1.53 -7.82
CA TRP A 30 -1.12 1.89 -9.16
C TRP A 30 0.14 2.77 -9.15
N LEU A 31 0.19 3.80 -8.30
CA LEU A 31 1.38 4.66 -8.13
C LEU A 31 2.61 3.88 -7.68
N GLY A 32 2.43 2.90 -6.79
CA GLY A 32 3.51 2.01 -6.34
C GLY A 32 4.13 1.18 -7.47
N ARG A 33 3.33 0.76 -8.47
CA ARG A 33 3.81 0.01 -9.64
C ARG A 33 4.62 0.86 -10.62
N GLN A 34 4.48 2.18 -10.56
CA GLN A 34 5.14 3.12 -11.47
C GLN A 34 6.54 3.57 -10.98
N GLN A 35 7.03 2.97 -9.90
CA GLN A 35 8.31 3.28 -9.23
C GLN A 35 9.55 3.22 -10.13
N SER A 36 9.51 2.45 -11.22
CA SER A 36 10.62 2.35 -12.18
C SER A 36 10.93 3.67 -12.92
N HIS A 37 10.05 4.68 -12.84
CA HIS A 37 10.17 5.94 -13.56
C HIS A 37 10.63 7.14 -12.70
N TYR A 38 11.03 6.91 -11.44
CA TYR A 38 11.51 7.97 -10.57
C TYR A 38 12.98 8.36 -10.87
N GLY A 39 13.28 9.66 -10.92
CA GLY A 39 14.66 10.18 -10.96
C GLY A 39 15.12 10.84 -12.27
N GLY A 40 14.24 11.04 -13.26
CA GLY A 40 14.58 11.82 -14.46
C GLY A 40 14.49 13.34 -14.27
N SER A 41 15.29 14.12 -14.98
CA SER A 41 15.16 15.59 -15.03
C SER A 41 13.74 15.98 -15.47
N GLY A 42 13.01 16.72 -14.61
CA GLY A 42 11.60 17.09 -14.82
C GLY A 42 10.57 16.26 -14.05
N THR A 43 11.01 15.28 -13.23
CA THR A 43 10.13 14.42 -12.43
C THR A 43 9.99 14.82 -10.97
N THR A 44 10.72 15.85 -10.52
CA THR A 44 10.80 16.22 -9.09
C THR A 44 9.42 16.53 -8.49
N GLN A 45 8.61 17.34 -9.17
CA GLN A 45 7.27 17.70 -8.70
C GLN A 45 6.34 16.48 -8.63
N ALA A 46 6.31 15.66 -9.68
CA ALA A 46 5.52 14.43 -9.69
C ALA A 46 5.98 13.44 -8.60
N THR A 47 7.28 13.32 -8.39
CA THR A 47 7.86 12.42 -7.38
C THR A 47 7.51 12.89 -5.96
N ILE A 48 7.65 14.19 -5.66
CA ILE A 48 7.26 14.78 -4.37
C ILE A 48 5.76 14.56 -4.11
N MET A 49 4.91 14.84 -5.11
CA MET A 49 3.46 14.70 -4.96
C MET A 49 3.04 13.25 -4.71
N VAL A 50 3.64 12.29 -5.42
CA VAL A 50 3.35 10.86 -5.21
C VAL A 50 3.75 10.43 -3.80
N PHE A 51 4.94 10.83 -3.32
CA PHE A 51 5.35 10.52 -1.95
C PHE A 51 4.42 11.12 -0.91
N GLN A 52 4.04 12.40 -1.07
CA GLN A 52 3.11 13.06 -0.16
C GLN A 52 1.75 12.34 -0.14
N ALA A 53 1.19 12.04 -1.30
CA ALA A 53 -0.11 11.36 -1.41
C ALA A 53 -0.09 9.97 -0.76
N MET A 54 0.98 9.20 -0.98
CA MET A 54 1.15 7.88 -0.37
C MET A 54 1.32 7.96 1.16
N ALA A 55 2.04 8.97 1.65
CA ALA A 55 2.22 9.19 3.08
C ALA A 55 0.90 9.58 3.75
N GLU A 56 0.17 10.54 3.21
CA GLU A 56 -1.13 10.98 3.74
C GLU A 56 -2.16 9.83 3.76
N TYR A 57 -2.24 9.05 2.68
CA TYR A 57 -3.10 7.86 2.63
C TYR A 57 -2.74 6.87 3.74
N ARG A 58 -1.46 6.51 3.89
CA ARG A 58 -1.01 5.53 4.90
C ARG A 58 -1.23 6.02 6.32
N THR A 59 -1.03 7.31 6.58
CA THR A 59 -1.28 7.90 7.90
C THR A 59 -2.76 7.82 8.26
N GLN A 60 -3.67 8.22 7.35
CA GLN A 60 -5.10 8.22 7.64
C GLN A 60 -5.72 6.82 7.68
N VAL A 61 -5.26 5.89 6.83
CA VAL A 61 -5.77 4.51 6.82
C VAL A 61 -5.27 3.71 8.02
N LYS A 62 -4.06 3.98 8.54
CA LYS A 62 -3.54 3.32 9.76
C LYS A 62 -4.41 3.57 11.00
N ASP A 63 -5.12 4.70 11.04
CA ASP A 63 -6.03 5.03 12.13
C ASP A 63 -7.36 4.28 12.02
N GLN A 64 -7.70 3.71 10.86
CA GLN A 64 -8.97 3.01 10.62
C GLN A 64 -8.83 1.48 10.42
N GLN A 65 -7.64 0.97 10.09
CA GLN A 65 -7.46 -0.46 9.86
C GLN A 65 -7.29 -1.26 11.15
N ASN A 66 -8.34 -2.02 11.50
CA ASN A 66 -8.21 -3.25 12.27
C ASN A 66 -7.45 -4.28 11.43
N PHE A 67 -6.12 -4.20 11.43
CA PHE A 67 -5.25 -5.11 10.69
C PHE A 67 -5.39 -6.53 11.28
N ASN A 68 -6.15 -7.38 10.60
CA ASN A 68 -6.32 -8.80 10.91
C ASN A 68 -6.27 -9.60 9.61
N LEU A 69 -5.07 -10.09 9.26
CA LEU A 69 -4.81 -10.87 8.06
C LEU A 69 -4.71 -12.34 8.43
N ASP A 70 -5.65 -13.16 7.95
CA ASP A 70 -5.56 -14.62 8.04
C ASP A 70 -4.86 -15.16 6.78
N VAL A 71 -3.71 -15.80 6.97
CA VAL A 71 -2.91 -16.43 5.93
C VAL A 71 -3.01 -17.94 6.10
N GLU A 72 -3.31 -18.65 5.03
CA GLU A 72 -3.33 -20.11 4.99
C GLU A 72 -2.27 -20.60 4.00
N LEU A 73 -1.29 -21.36 4.51
CA LEU A 73 -0.24 -21.95 3.69
C LEU A 73 -0.53 -23.45 3.52
N SER A 74 -0.87 -23.83 2.29
CA SER A 74 -1.02 -25.24 1.90
C SER A 74 0.20 -25.66 1.08
N VAL A 75 0.92 -26.67 1.57
CA VAL A 75 2.08 -27.25 0.89
C VAL A 75 1.69 -28.64 0.39
N ALA A 76 1.88 -28.90 -0.91
CA ALA A 76 1.64 -30.21 -1.50
C ALA A 76 2.53 -31.27 -0.82
N GLY A 77 1.92 -32.11 0.02
CA GLY A 77 2.60 -33.13 0.84
C GLY A 77 2.27 -33.07 2.33
N ASN A 78 1.71 -31.97 2.84
CA ASN A 78 1.16 -31.87 4.19
C ASN A 78 -0.35 -32.11 4.17
N SER A 79 -0.85 -32.94 5.10
CA SER A 79 -2.27 -33.29 5.20
C SER A 79 -3.13 -32.20 5.83
N ALA A 80 -2.51 -31.20 6.48
CA ALA A 80 -3.20 -30.06 7.07
C ALA A 80 -2.54 -28.73 6.66
N PRO A 81 -3.33 -27.72 6.27
CA PRO A 81 -2.83 -26.38 5.96
C PRO A 81 -2.39 -25.66 7.25
N THR A 82 -1.28 -24.92 7.18
CA THR A 82 -0.81 -24.11 8.30
C THR A 82 -1.47 -22.75 8.25
N ARG A 83 -2.26 -22.41 9.28
CA ARG A 83 -2.94 -21.12 9.39
C ARG A 83 -2.18 -20.15 10.30
N TYR A 84 -2.12 -18.91 9.84
CA TYR A 84 -1.31 -17.85 10.39
C TYR A 84 -2.13 -16.56 10.48
N THR A 85 -2.40 -16.05 11.67
CA THR A 85 -3.15 -14.79 11.84
C THR A 85 -2.18 -13.65 12.18
N ILE A 86 -2.05 -12.68 11.28
CA ILE A 86 -1.24 -11.47 11.47
C ILE A 86 -2.17 -10.32 11.89
N LYS A 87 -2.06 -9.93 13.16
CA LYS A 87 -2.74 -8.80 13.80
C LYS A 87 -1.77 -7.64 14.00
N LYS A 88 -2.31 -6.44 14.25
CA LYS A 88 -1.50 -5.26 14.61
C LYS A 88 -0.50 -5.55 15.75
N ASP A 89 -0.91 -6.38 16.71
CA ASP A 89 -0.12 -6.73 17.90
C ASP A 89 1.07 -7.66 17.59
N ASN A 90 1.02 -8.41 16.49
CA ASN A 90 2.05 -9.38 16.11
C ASN A 90 2.71 -9.05 14.75
N ALA A 91 2.47 -7.86 14.20
CA ALA A 91 2.97 -7.42 12.90
C ALA A 91 4.50 -7.39 12.77
N HIS A 92 5.23 -7.44 13.90
CA HIS A 92 6.69 -7.50 13.95
C HIS A 92 7.26 -8.89 14.23
N LEU A 93 6.41 -9.93 14.34
CA LEU A 93 6.88 -11.29 14.55
C LEU A 93 7.33 -11.92 13.23
N THR A 94 8.53 -12.48 13.23
CA THR A 94 9.06 -13.27 12.11
C THR A 94 8.78 -14.75 12.36
N TRP A 95 8.08 -15.41 11.43
CA TRP A 95 7.82 -16.86 11.49
C TRP A 95 8.66 -17.59 10.45
N SER A 96 9.49 -18.54 10.91
CA SER A 96 10.26 -19.44 10.06
C SER A 96 9.89 -20.89 10.37
N HIS A 97 9.60 -21.67 9.34
CA HIS A 97 9.50 -23.13 9.47
C HIS A 97 10.91 -23.72 9.67
N LYS A 98 11.06 -24.72 10.54
CA LYS A 98 12.32 -25.48 10.69
C LYS A 98 12.39 -26.60 9.67
#